data_AF-A0A957EPW8-F1
#
_entry.id   AF-A0A957EPW8-F1
#
_cell.length_a   1.000
_cell.length_b   1.000
_cell.length_c   1.000
_cell.angle_alpha   90.00
_cell.angle_beta   90.00
_cell.angle_gamma   90.00
#
_symmetry.space_group_name_H-M   'P 1'
#
loop_
_entity.id
_entity.type
_entity.pdbx_description
1 polymer ?
#
loop_
_entity_poly.entity_id
_entity_poly.type
_entity_poly.pdbx_seq_one_letter_code
_entity_poly.pdbx_strand_id
1 'polypeptide(L)'
;MTFMVLKGLRTVGQHKLAHEIALNHVQNVCDVYVHTDTFWENYAPETAAPGDPARPNYVGMTGVTPIAILLEDVIGLHVDWPLRRVSWDRRLETDGEYGVRNYPIGPDGTLDLTGNKEKLYIATDTPFTLQIREGGQLVQAAVPIGTTEIDLT
;
A
#
# COMPACT_ATOMS: atom_id res chain seq x y z
N MET A 1 5.34 -15.84 -0.92
CA MET A 1 6.43 -15.52 -1.88
C MET A 1 6.21 -14.16 -2.56
N THR A 2 4.99 -13.81 -2.97
CA THR A 2 4.64 -12.56 -3.65
C THR A 2 5.27 -11.31 -3.03
N PHE A 3 5.20 -11.15 -1.70
CA PHE A 3 5.78 -9.99 -1.01
C PHE A 3 7.27 -9.73 -1.30
N MET A 4 8.09 -10.79 -1.37
CA MET A 4 9.52 -10.64 -1.67
C MET A 4 9.75 -10.19 -3.12
N VAL A 5 8.92 -10.68 -4.06
CA VAL A 5 8.96 -10.26 -5.47
C VAL A 5 8.60 -8.78 -5.58
N LEU A 6 7.53 -8.36 -4.91
CA LEU A 6 7.10 -6.95 -4.88
C LEU A 6 8.20 -6.03 -4.33
N LYS A 7 8.82 -6.41 -3.21
CA LYS A 7 9.98 -5.68 -2.68
C LYS A 7 11.13 -5.61 -3.68
N GLY A 8 11.49 -6.73 -4.30
CA GLY A 8 12.54 -6.79 -5.31
C GLY A 8 12.27 -5.82 -6.47
N LEU A 9 11.07 -5.88 -7.05
CA LEU A 9 10.65 -4.99 -8.13
C LEU A 9 10.75 -3.51 -7.76
N ARG A 10 10.30 -3.14 -6.55
CA ARG A 10 10.45 -1.77 -6.04
C ARG A 10 11.90 -1.32 -5.96
N THR A 11 12.81 -2.17 -5.47
CA THR A 11 14.23 -1.81 -5.33
C THR A 11 14.93 -1.55 -6.67
N VAL A 12 14.42 -2.13 -7.77
CA VAL A 12 14.94 -1.91 -9.12
C VAL A 12 14.11 -0.91 -9.93
N GLY A 13 13.23 -0.14 -9.28
CA GLY A 13 12.43 0.91 -9.89
C GLY A 13 11.19 0.44 -10.67
N GLN A 14 10.86 -0.85 -10.63
CA GLN A 14 9.70 -1.45 -11.32
C GLN A 14 8.41 -1.28 -10.51
N HIS A 15 8.13 -0.06 -10.05
CA HIS A 15 7.01 0.24 -9.15
C HIS A 15 5.64 -0.01 -9.79
N LYS A 16 5.49 0.30 -11.09
CA LYS A 16 4.24 0.05 -11.83
C LYS A 16 3.92 -1.45 -11.86
N LEU A 17 4.89 -2.27 -12.22
CA LEU A 17 4.73 -3.72 -12.26
C LEU A 17 4.47 -4.31 -10.87
N ALA A 18 5.15 -3.79 -9.84
CA ALA A 18 4.88 -4.18 -8.46
C ALA A 18 3.41 -3.90 -8.07
N HIS A 19 2.90 -2.71 -8.38
CA HIS A 19 1.50 -2.35 -8.13
C HIS A 19 0.51 -3.26 -8.87
N GLU A 20 0.73 -3.53 -10.16
CA GLU A 20 -0.13 -4.42 -10.96
C GLU A 20 -0.18 -5.84 -10.39
N ILE A 21 0.98 -6.40 -10.02
CA ILE A 21 1.05 -7.73 -9.40
C ILE A 21 0.38 -7.73 -8.02
N ALA A 22 0.58 -6.67 -7.22
CA ALA A 22 -0.03 -6.54 -5.91
C ALA A 22 -1.56 -6.47 -5.98
N LEU A 23 -2.12 -5.66 -6.88
CA LEU A 23 -3.55 -5.57 -7.14
C LEU A 23 -4.13 -6.94 -7.54
N ASN A 24 -3.51 -7.59 -8.52
CA ASN A 24 -3.95 -8.91 -8.97
C ASN A 24 -3.92 -9.94 -7.83
N HIS A 25 -2.85 -9.96 -7.03
CA HIS A 25 -2.70 -10.90 -5.92
C HIS A 25 -3.70 -10.64 -4.80
N VAL A 26 -3.90 -9.37 -4.41
CA VAL A 26 -4.92 -9.01 -3.39
C VAL A 26 -6.31 -9.36 -3.89
N GLN A 27 -6.64 -9.05 -5.14
CA GLN A 27 -7.94 -9.39 -5.72
C GLN A 27 -8.18 -10.90 -5.72
N ASN A 28 -7.19 -11.70 -6.15
CA ASN A 28 -7.29 -13.16 -6.15
C ASN A 28 -7.54 -13.73 -4.73
N VAL A 29 -6.84 -13.21 -3.72
CA VAL A 29 -7.05 -13.60 -2.32
C VAL A 29 -8.44 -13.19 -1.83
N CYS A 30 -8.91 -11.99 -2.18
CA CYS A 30 -10.26 -11.53 -1.85
C CYS A 30 -11.32 -12.41 -2.51
N ASP A 31 -11.19 -12.72 -3.80
CA ASP A 31 -12.13 -13.56 -4.52
C ASP A 31 -12.20 -14.96 -3.88
N VAL A 32 -11.05 -15.52 -3.49
CA VAL A 32 -10.98 -16.79 -2.75
C VAL A 32 -11.66 -16.72 -1.39
N TYR A 33 -11.43 -15.65 -0.65
CA TYR A 33 -12.11 -15.46 0.62
C TYR A 33 -13.63 -15.38 0.44
N VAL A 34 -14.12 -14.63 -0.55
CA VAL A 34 -15.57 -14.44 -0.80
C VAL A 34 -16.29 -15.77 -1.05
N HIS A 35 -15.67 -16.74 -1.74
CA HIS A 35 -16.33 -18.01 -2.03
C HIS A 35 -15.99 -19.16 -1.07
N THR A 36 -14.91 -19.05 -0.28
CA THR A 36 -14.50 -20.10 0.67
C THR A 36 -14.70 -19.72 2.14
N ASP A 37 -14.98 -18.45 2.44
CA ASP A 37 -15.14 -17.89 3.79
C ASP A 37 -13.90 -18.08 4.69
N THR A 38 -12.72 -18.26 4.10
CA THR A 38 -11.47 -18.44 4.85
C THR A 38 -10.22 -18.05 4.05
N PHE A 39 -9.10 -17.91 4.74
CA PHE A 39 -7.78 -17.73 4.16
C PHE A 39 -7.05 -19.07 4.03
N TRP A 40 -6.27 -19.18 2.96
CA TRP A 40 -5.52 -20.39 2.61
C TRP A 40 -4.01 -20.18 2.68
N GLU A 41 -3.27 -21.26 2.86
CA GLU A 41 -1.80 -21.26 2.92
C GLU A 41 -1.16 -20.75 1.62
N ASN A 42 -1.75 -21.09 0.49
CA ASN A 42 -1.32 -20.64 -0.84
C ASN A 42 -2.51 -20.62 -1.81
N TYR A 43 -2.35 -19.92 -2.94
CA TYR A 43 -3.42 -19.59 -3.89
C TYR A 43 -2.98 -19.98 -5.30
N ALA A 44 -3.92 -20.47 -6.11
CA ALA A 44 -3.64 -20.80 -7.50
C ALA A 44 -3.30 -19.52 -8.30
N PRO A 45 -2.31 -19.57 -9.21
CA PRO A 45 -1.87 -18.40 -9.97
C PRO A 45 -2.80 -18.06 -11.16
N GLU A 46 -3.51 -19.05 -11.69
CA GLU A 46 -4.31 -18.91 -12.92
C GLU A 46 -5.81 -18.75 -12.63
N THR A 47 -6.25 -19.05 -11.42
CA THR A 47 -7.67 -19.08 -11.04
C THR A 47 -7.87 -18.57 -9.62
N ALA A 48 -9.04 -17.97 -9.35
CA ALA A 48 -9.52 -17.69 -8.01
C ALA A 48 -9.87 -18.99 -7.28
N ALA A 49 -8.86 -19.70 -6.81
CA ALA A 49 -8.98 -20.92 -6.02
C ALA A 49 -7.83 -21.01 -5.00
N PRO A 50 -8.00 -21.76 -3.92
CA PRO A 50 -6.87 -22.24 -3.12
C PRO A 50 -5.88 -22.96 -4.02
N GLY A 51 -4.60 -22.90 -3.69
CA GLY A 51 -3.63 -23.74 -4.39
C GLY A 51 -3.82 -25.22 -4.04
N ASP A 52 -3.12 -26.09 -4.76
CA ASP A 52 -3.21 -27.53 -4.56
C ASP A 52 -1.79 -28.13 -4.44
N PRO A 53 -1.39 -28.62 -3.26
CA PRO A 53 -2.16 -28.65 -2.00
C PRO A 53 -2.16 -27.30 -1.25
N ALA A 54 -3.25 -26.98 -0.54
CA ALA A 54 -3.31 -25.84 0.39
C ALA A 54 -4.14 -26.15 1.65
N ARG A 55 -3.69 -25.64 2.80
CA ARG A 55 -4.42 -25.75 4.07
C ARG A 55 -5.40 -24.58 4.25
N PRO A 56 -6.67 -24.84 4.64
CA PRO A 56 -7.63 -23.79 5.01
C PRO A 56 -7.34 -23.21 6.41
N ASN A 57 -7.99 -22.10 6.75
CA ASN A 57 -7.85 -21.41 8.05
C ASN A 57 -6.40 -21.07 8.41
N TYR A 58 -5.61 -20.71 7.39
CA TYR A 58 -4.19 -20.46 7.54
C TYR A 58 -3.87 -18.98 7.34
N VAL A 59 -3.55 -18.31 8.45
CA VAL A 59 -3.12 -16.90 8.47
C VAL A 59 -1.66 -16.82 8.95
N GLY A 60 -0.79 -17.56 8.27
CA GLY A 60 0.66 -17.38 8.39
C GLY A 60 1.12 -16.25 7.48
N MET A 61 1.97 -16.56 6.50
CA MET A 61 2.42 -15.58 5.50
C MET A 61 1.28 -14.96 4.70
N THR A 62 0.10 -15.58 4.65
CA THR A 62 -1.08 -15.04 3.97
C THR A 62 -1.53 -13.69 4.52
N GLY A 63 -1.35 -13.43 5.83
CA GLY A 63 -1.69 -12.15 6.46
C GLY A 63 -0.89 -10.95 5.91
N VAL A 64 0.24 -11.20 5.26
CA VAL A 64 1.02 -10.18 4.55
C VAL A 64 0.22 -9.59 3.37
N THR A 65 -0.70 -10.36 2.79
CA THR A 65 -1.51 -9.90 1.66
C THR A 65 -2.49 -8.78 2.03
N PRO A 66 -3.44 -8.96 2.95
CA PRO A 66 -4.41 -7.92 3.28
C PRO A 66 -3.82 -6.74 4.07
N ILE A 67 -2.60 -6.87 4.60
CA ILE A 67 -1.97 -5.82 5.40
C ILE A 67 -0.83 -5.15 4.62
N ALA A 68 0.32 -5.83 4.52
CA ALA A 68 1.52 -5.20 3.99
C ALA A 68 1.42 -4.93 2.48
N ILE A 69 0.95 -5.90 1.68
CA ILE A 69 0.80 -5.71 0.23
C ILE A 69 -0.27 -4.65 -0.07
N LEU A 70 -1.39 -4.66 0.67
CA LEU A 70 -2.43 -3.64 0.53
C LEU A 70 -1.88 -2.24 0.84
N LEU A 71 -1.18 -2.06 1.96
CA LEU A 71 -0.65 -0.74 2.36
C LEU A 71 0.52 -0.29 1.47
N GLU A 72 1.49 -1.17 1.24
CA GLU A 72 2.75 -0.84 0.58
C GLU A 72 2.61 -0.76 -0.94
N ASP A 73 1.87 -1.67 -1.56
CA ASP A 73 1.92 -1.85 -3.02
C ASP A 73 0.57 -1.56 -3.71
N VAL A 74 -0.58 -1.63 -3.01
CA VAL A 74 -1.88 -1.19 -3.55
C VAL A 74 -2.17 0.27 -3.23
N ILE A 75 -2.17 0.65 -1.94
CA ILE A 75 -2.30 2.05 -1.50
C ILE A 75 -1.03 2.84 -1.85
N GLY A 76 0.14 2.18 -1.82
CA GLY A 76 1.42 2.75 -2.27
C GLY A 76 2.19 3.50 -1.19
N LEU A 77 1.93 3.23 0.10
CA LEU A 77 2.52 3.97 1.21
C LEU A 77 3.81 3.31 1.72
N HIS A 78 4.88 4.11 1.85
CA HIS A 78 6.14 3.68 2.45
C HIS A 78 6.67 4.71 3.44
N VAL A 79 7.25 4.24 4.53
CA VAL A 79 7.87 5.09 5.55
C VAL A 79 9.33 4.71 5.71
N ASP A 80 10.20 5.67 5.43
CA ASP A 80 11.62 5.63 5.74
C ASP A 80 11.88 6.61 6.90
N TRP A 81 11.69 6.11 8.11
CA TRP A 81 11.78 6.92 9.31
C TRP A 81 13.18 7.45 9.62
N PRO A 82 14.28 6.67 9.46
CA PRO A 82 15.63 7.20 9.60
C PRO A 82 15.90 8.43 8.72
N LEU A 83 15.30 8.50 7.53
CA LEU A 83 15.37 9.67 6.64
C LEU A 83 14.21 10.67 6.83
N ARG A 84 13.34 10.46 7.83
CA ARG A 84 12.10 11.22 8.08
C ARG A 84 11.29 11.46 6.80
N ARG A 85 11.04 10.39 6.07
CA ARG A 85 10.43 10.44 4.76
C ARG A 85 9.24 9.50 4.67
N VAL A 86 8.14 10.03 4.19
CA VAL A 86 6.97 9.24 3.80
C VAL A 86 6.85 9.35 2.29
N SER A 87 6.71 8.22 1.61
CA SER A 87 6.50 8.17 0.16
C SER A 87 5.11 7.62 -0.12
N TRP A 88 4.40 8.25 -1.03
CA TRP A 88 3.11 7.79 -1.52
C TRP A 88 3.18 7.65 -3.05
N ASP A 89 3.28 6.41 -3.53
CA ASP A 89 3.21 6.09 -4.96
C ASP A 89 1.76 5.85 -5.37
N ARG A 90 1.14 6.89 -5.93
CA ARG A 90 -0.28 6.95 -6.25
C ARG A 90 -0.54 6.33 -7.61
N ARG A 91 -0.82 5.03 -7.60
CA ARG A 91 -1.09 4.24 -8.82
C ARG A 91 -2.51 3.68 -8.91
N LEU A 92 -3.24 3.69 -7.79
CA LEU A 92 -4.59 3.18 -7.74
C LEU A 92 -5.51 4.05 -8.60
N GLU A 93 -6.08 3.46 -9.65
CA GLU A 93 -7.02 4.15 -10.54
C GLU A 93 -8.38 4.29 -9.85
N THR A 94 -8.62 5.44 -9.22
CA THR A 94 -9.89 5.75 -8.55
C THR A 94 -10.17 7.25 -8.58
N ASP A 95 -11.46 7.62 -8.63
CA ASP A 95 -11.92 9.01 -8.45
C ASP A 95 -12.22 9.33 -6.97
N GLY A 96 -12.28 8.31 -6.12
CA GLY A 96 -12.56 8.44 -4.69
C GLY A 96 -11.33 8.87 -3.88
N GLU A 97 -11.59 9.40 -2.68
CA GLU A 97 -10.55 9.57 -1.67
C GLU A 97 -10.05 8.21 -1.18
N TYR A 98 -8.73 8.06 -1.08
CA TYR A 98 -8.10 6.90 -0.46
C TYR A 98 -6.84 7.32 0.30
N GLY A 99 -6.30 6.40 1.10
CA GLY A 99 -5.10 6.62 1.89
C GLY A 99 -5.14 5.84 3.20
N VAL A 100 -4.53 6.41 4.24
CA VAL A 100 -4.46 5.83 5.58
C VAL A 100 -4.88 6.85 6.64
N ARG A 101 -5.38 6.34 7.77
CA ARG A 101 -5.61 7.12 8.98
C ARG A 101 -5.01 6.40 10.18
N ASN A 102 -4.54 7.15 11.16
CA ASN A 102 -3.87 6.69 12.36
C ASN A 102 -2.70 5.73 12.04
N TYR A 103 -1.96 6.04 10.97
CA TYR A 103 -0.84 5.22 10.53
C TYR A 103 0.40 5.51 11.39
N PRO A 104 1.01 4.51 12.04
CA PRO A 104 2.17 4.74 12.89
C PRO A 104 3.40 5.12 12.05
N ILE A 105 4.06 6.21 12.44
CA ILE A 105 5.32 6.66 11.85
C ILE A 105 6.38 6.88 12.94
N GLY A 106 7.53 6.22 12.79
CA GLY A 106 8.58 6.28 13.80
C GLY A 106 8.18 5.66 15.16
N PRO A 107 8.83 6.07 16.26
CA PRO A 107 8.58 5.51 17.59
C PRO A 107 7.20 5.85 18.14
N ASP A 108 6.77 7.11 18.03
CA ASP A 108 5.61 7.64 18.74
C ASP A 108 4.68 8.48 17.85
N GLY A 109 4.97 8.60 16.55
CA GLY A 109 4.23 9.48 15.66
C GLY A 109 3.06 8.81 14.96
N THR A 110 2.08 9.62 14.58
CA THR A 110 0.89 9.17 13.83
C THR A 110 0.64 10.03 12.60
N LEU A 111 0.07 9.41 11.57
CA LEU A 111 -0.20 10.02 10.27
C LEU A 111 -1.60 9.66 9.77
N ASP A 112 -2.39 10.70 9.49
CA ASP A 112 -3.47 10.63 8.51
C ASP A 112 -2.94 11.18 7.19
N LEU A 113 -3.06 10.38 6.13
CA LEU A 113 -2.68 10.76 4.77
C LEU A 113 -3.74 10.23 3.82
N THR A 114 -4.65 11.09 3.40
CA THR A 114 -5.71 10.77 2.45
C THR A 114 -5.74 11.77 1.30
N GLY A 115 -6.41 11.43 0.22
CA GLY A 115 -6.57 12.35 -0.90
C GLY A 115 -7.19 11.71 -2.13
N ASN A 116 -7.54 12.57 -3.08
CA ASN A 116 -8.09 12.23 -4.39
C ASN A 116 -7.23 12.86 -5.49
N LYS A 117 -7.67 12.84 -6.75
CA LYS A 117 -6.89 13.38 -7.88
C LYS A 117 -6.58 14.88 -7.79
N GLU A 118 -7.34 15.63 -7.00
CA GLU A 118 -7.24 17.09 -6.92
C GLU A 118 -6.47 17.54 -5.69
N LYS A 119 -6.64 16.84 -4.56
CA LYS A 119 -6.20 17.33 -3.26
C LYS A 119 -5.79 16.22 -2.30
N LEU A 120 -4.78 16.52 -1.49
CA LEU A 120 -4.32 15.69 -0.37
C LEU A 120 -4.60 16.37 0.96
N TYR A 121 -4.94 15.55 1.96
CA TYR A 121 -5.15 15.92 3.34
C TYR A 121 -4.18 15.16 4.21
N ILE A 122 -3.39 15.89 4.99
CA ILE A 122 -2.39 15.33 5.88
C ILE A 122 -2.64 15.84 7.29
N ALA A 123 -2.65 14.95 8.28
CA ALA A 123 -2.57 15.31 9.69
C ALA A 123 -1.50 14.47 10.38
N THR A 124 -0.62 15.12 11.14
CA THR A 124 0.49 14.44 11.83
C THR A 124 0.88 15.15 13.11
N ASP A 125 1.37 14.39 14.08
CA ASP A 125 1.98 14.90 15.31
C ASP A 125 3.51 15.09 15.19
N THR A 126 4.10 14.65 14.08
CA THR A 126 5.55 14.62 13.87
C THR A 126 5.92 15.09 12.46
N PRO A 127 6.94 15.96 12.28
CA PRO A 127 7.26 16.50 10.96
C PRO A 127 8.06 15.50 10.12
N PHE A 128 7.79 15.48 8.81
CA PHE A 128 8.49 14.63 7.83
C PHE A 128 8.50 15.27 6.44
N THR A 129 9.27 14.68 5.52
CA THR A 129 9.21 15.01 4.09
C THR A 129 8.28 14.03 3.38
N LEU A 130 7.22 14.54 2.76
CA LEU A 130 6.34 13.75 1.90
C LEU A 130 6.90 13.72 0.47
N GLN A 131 6.96 12.53 -0.11
CA GLN A 131 7.26 12.31 -1.53
C GLN A 131 6.04 11.71 -2.20
N ILE A 132 5.44 12.43 -3.14
CA ILE A 132 4.28 11.95 -3.91
C ILE A 132 4.76 11.57 -5.30
N ARG A 133 4.50 10.34 -5.72
CA ARG A 133 4.75 9.89 -7.08
C ARG A 133 3.41 9.64 -7.77
N GLU A 134 3.16 10.38 -8.84
CA GLU A 134 1.91 10.29 -9.62
C GLU A 134 2.23 10.56 -11.09
N GLY A 135 1.74 9.72 -12.02
CA GLY A 135 1.99 9.92 -13.46
C GLY A 135 3.46 9.96 -13.90
N GLY A 136 4.39 9.46 -13.08
CA GLY A 136 5.84 9.56 -13.32
C GLY A 136 6.48 10.86 -12.85
N GLN A 137 5.70 11.80 -12.33
CA GLN A 137 6.19 12.98 -11.63
C GLN A 137 6.48 12.65 -10.17
N LEU A 138 7.45 13.37 -9.60
CA LEU A 138 7.80 13.30 -8.18
C LEU A 138 7.66 14.70 -7.59
N VAL A 139 6.70 14.86 -6.69
CA VAL A 139 6.52 16.09 -5.90
C VAL A 139 7.04 15.84 -4.49
N GLN A 140 7.73 16.81 -3.93
CA GLN A 140 8.21 16.76 -2.54
C GLN A 140 7.70 17.95 -1.76
N ALA A 141 7.21 17.69 -0.55
CA ALA A 141 6.74 18.73 0.37
C ALA A 141 7.23 18.45 1.79
N ALA A 142 7.60 19.52 2.50
CA ALA A 142 7.80 19.43 3.94
C ALA A 142 6.43 19.46 4.63
N VAL A 143 6.17 18.49 5.51
CA VAL A 143 4.93 18.41 6.28
C VAL A 143 5.25 18.77 7.74
N PRO A 144 4.77 19.92 8.25
CA PRO A 144 4.91 20.28 9.65
C PRO A 144 3.92 19.50 10.53
N ILE A 145 4.07 19.62 11.85
CA ILE A 145 3.08 19.15 12.82
C ILE A 145 1.75 19.90 12.60
N GLY A 146 0.64 19.18 12.74
CA GLY A 146 -0.71 19.71 12.56
C GLY A 146 -1.35 19.20 11.29
N THR A 147 -2.19 20.02 10.68
CA THR A 147 -2.90 19.70 9.44
C THR A 147 -2.26 20.43 8.26
N THR A 148 -2.18 19.76 7.11
CA THR A 148 -1.65 20.31 5.85
C THR A 148 -2.53 19.84 4.70
N GLU A 149 -2.82 20.75 3.78
CA GLU A 149 -3.52 20.46 2.54
C GLU A 149 -2.59 20.75 1.37
N ILE A 150 -2.59 19.88 0.35
CA ILE A 150 -1.78 20.05 -0.87
C ILE A 150 -2.71 19.89 -2.07
N ASP A 151 -2.84 20.95 -2.86
CA ASP A 151 -3.51 20.91 -4.15
C ASP A 151 -2.55 20.33 -5.20
N LEU A 152 -3.05 19.44 -6.06
CA LEU A 152 -2.27 18.73 -7.08
C LEU A 152 -2.43 19.29 -8.50
N THR A 153 -3.21 20.37 -8.64
CA THR A 153 -3.50 21.10 -9.89
C THR A 153 -2.43 22.13 -10.24
#